data_AF-A0A395GAZ9-F1
#
_entry.id   AF-A0A395GAZ9-F1
#
_cell.length_a   1.000
_cell.length_b   1.000
_cell.length_c   1.000
_cell.angle_alpha   90.00
_cell.angle_beta   90.00
_cell.angle_gamma   90.00
#
_symmetry.space_group_name_H-M   'P 1'
#
loop_
_entity.id
_entity.type
_entity.pdbx_description
1 polymer ?
#
loop_
_entity_poly.entity_id
_entity_poly.type
_entity_poly.pdbx_seq_one_letter_code
_entity_poly.pdbx_strand_id
1 'polypeptide(L)'
;METIVMRFSRKDVEIMNGKDFRVPDVLLIKPWYISKYHQERKSCQHIKQLITQNQLEAEKTYAVKIKLIDQRTIKYVDQYTYELNYYFEDVLKATVISTYIEEVSHAVSNHIG
;
A
#
# COMPACT_ATOMS: atom_id res chain seq x y z
N MET A 1 4.83 -5.63 -11.85
CA MET A 1 3.54 -5.91 -11.19
C MET A 1 3.77 -7.07 -10.25
N GLU A 2 3.40 -6.90 -8.98
CA GLU A 2 3.51 -7.93 -7.95
C GLU A 2 2.11 -8.41 -7.57
N THR A 3 1.94 -9.69 -7.23
CA THR A 3 0.67 -10.22 -6.73
C THR A 3 0.89 -10.87 -5.38
N ILE A 4 0.07 -10.50 -4.40
CA ILE A 4 0.14 -11.00 -3.04
C ILE A 4 -1.20 -11.65 -2.69
N VAL A 5 -1.15 -12.80 -2.03
CA VAL A 5 -2.34 -13.44 -1.47
C VAL A 5 -2.55 -12.91 -0.06
N MET A 6 -3.73 -12.37 0.21
CA MET A 6 -4.05 -11.79 1.50
C MET A 6 -5.40 -12.29 2.02
N ARG A 7 -5.44 -12.64 3.31
CA ARG A 7 -6.68 -12.89 4.06
C ARG A 7 -6.74 -11.92 5.24
N PHE A 8 -7.88 -11.27 5.41
CA PHE A 8 -8.13 -10.41 6.56
C PHE A 8 -8.80 -11.25 7.64
N SER A 9 -8.09 -11.52 8.73
CA SER A 9 -8.66 -12.29 9.85
C SER A 9 -9.76 -11.46 10.52
N ARG A 10 -10.77 -12.13 11.05
CA ARG A 10 -11.83 -11.50 11.82
C ARG A 10 -11.25 -10.76 13.03
N LYS A 11 -10.24 -11.33 13.69
CA LYS A 11 -9.53 -10.68 14.80
C LYS A 11 -8.93 -9.33 14.39
N ASP A 12 -8.27 -9.26 13.22
CA ASP A 12 -7.69 -8.01 12.72
C ASP A 12 -8.78 -6.96 12.42
N VAL A 13 -9.93 -7.40 11.92
CA VAL A 13 -11.07 -6.54 11.59
C VAL A 13 -11.77 -6.04 12.85
N GLU A 14 -12.03 -6.92 13.82
CA GLU A 14 -12.71 -6.60 15.10
C GLU A 14 -11.92 -5.60 15.94
N ILE A 15 -10.58 -5.70 15.94
CA ILE A 15 -9.71 -4.73 16.62
C ILE A 15 -9.95 -3.30 16.09
N MET A 16 -10.29 -3.16 14.81
CA MET A 16 -10.42 -1.86 14.14
C MET A 16 -11.87 -1.39 14.00
N ASN A 17 -12.83 -2.30 13.86
CA ASN A 17 -14.22 -2.01 13.48
C ASN A 17 -15.27 -2.56 14.47
N GLY A 18 -14.83 -3.14 15.60
CA GLY A 18 -15.72 -3.69 16.61
C GLY A 18 -16.52 -4.89 16.11
N LYS A 19 -17.84 -4.74 15.91
CA LYS A 19 -18.76 -5.82 15.48
C LYS A 19 -19.03 -5.86 13.97
N ASP A 20 -18.50 -4.91 13.19
CA ASP A 20 -18.68 -4.92 11.73
C ASP A 20 -17.69 -5.90 11.06
N PHE A 21 -18.21 -6.79 10.22
CA PHE A 21 -17.43 -7.82 9.52
C PHE A 21 -16.82 -7.35 8.20
N ARG A 22 -17.08 -6.10 7.79
CA ARG A 22 -16.41 -5.47 6.65
C ARG A 22 -14.98 -5.12 7.00
N VAL A 23 -14.07 -5.38 6.06
CA VAL A 23 -12.66 -5.00 6.22
C VAL A 23 -12.55 -3.47 6.18
N PRO A 24 -12.06 -2.80 7.23
CA PRO A 24 -11.95 -1.35 7.22
C PRO A 24 -10.80 -0.88 6.34
N ASP A 25 -11.01 0.27 5.71
CA ASP A 25 -10.13 0.99 4.79
C ASP A 25 -8.66 1.06 5.23
N VAL A 26 -8.43 1.25 6.53
CA VAL A 26 -7.10 1.29 7.17
C VAL A 26 -6.30 -0.01 7.02
N LEU A 27 -6.97 -1.16 6.81
CA LEU A 27 -6.30 -2.45 6.61
C LEU A 27 -5.91 -2.68 5.16
N LEU A 28 -6.47 -1.92 4.21
CA LEU A 28 -6.22 -2.12 2.78
C LEU A 28 -4.83 -1.62 2.35
N ILE A 29 -4.05 -1.07 3.26
CA ILE A 29 -2.65 -0.75 3.01
C ILE A 29 -1.71 -1.92 3.34
N LYS A 30 -2.17 -2.94 4.07
CA LYS A 30 -1.32 -4.05 4.52
C LYS A 30 -0.52 -4.72 3.39
N PRO A 31 -1.08 -5.00 2.19
CA PRO A 31 -0.32 -5.59 1.09
C PRO A 31 0.90 -4.78 0.66
N TRP A 32 0.84 -3.45 0.78
CA TRP A 32 2.00 -2.60 0.48
C TRP A 32 3.17 -2.93 1.39
N TYR A 33 2.96 -2.96 2.71
CA TYR A 33 4.05 -3.17 3.68
C TYR A 33 4.74 -4.53 3.55
N ILE A 34 4.04 -5.54 3.03
CA ILE A 34 4.57 -6.88 2.77
C ILE A 34 5.13 -7.06 1.35
N SER A 35 4.91 -6.09 0.46
CA SER A 35 5.38 -6.14 -0.93
C SER A 35 6.89 -6.00 -1.04
N LYS A 36 7.48 -6.61 -2.08
CA LYS A 36 8.90 -6.42 -2.42
C LYS A 36 9.21 -4.96 -2.70
N TYR A 37 8.28 -4.25 -3.34
CA TYR A 37 8.43 -2.82 -3.64
C TYR A 37 8.69 -1.98 -2.39
N HIS A 38 7.99 -2.25 -1.29
CA HIS A 38 8.21 -1.58 0.00
C HIS A 38 9.50 -2.04 0.67
N GLN A 39 9.82 -3.33 0.60
CA GLN A 39 11.05 -3.86 1.21
C GLN A 39 12.33 -3.27 0.59
N GLU A 40 12.29 -2.93 -0.70
CA GLU A 40 13.36 -2.22 -1.40
C GLU A 40 13.41 -0.72 -1.07
N ARG A 41 12.29 -0.14 -0.60
CA ARG A 41 12.08 1.31 -0.38
C ARG A 41 11.64 1.60 1.05
N LYS A 42 12.46 1.16 2.02
CA LYS A 42 12.13 1.20 3.45
C LYS A 42 12.00 2.62 4.04
N SER A 43 12.51 3.63 3.33
CA SER A 43 12.58 5.04 3.72
C SER A 43 11.34 5.86 3.30
N CYS A 44 10.34 5.23 2.68
CA CYS A 44 9.18 5.95 2.17
C CYS A 44 8.21 6.43 3.29
N GLN A 45 7.91 7.73 3.31
CA GLN A 45 6.81 8.30 4.11
C GLN A 45 5.49 8.24 3.33
N HIS A 46 4.43 7.70 3.95
CA HIS A 46 3.08 7.69 3.38
C HIS A 46 2.43 9.07 3.49
N ILE A 47 1.99 9.64 2.36
CA ILE A 47 1.42 11.01 2.34
C ILE A 47 -0.04 11.06 1.93
N LYS A 48 -0.55 10.06 1.21
CA LYS A 48 -1.95 10.06 0.76
C LYS A 48 -2.44 8.65 0.43
N GLN A 49 -3.66 8.35 0.87
CA GLN A 49 -4.42 7.18 0.46
C GLN A 49 -5.78 7.62 -0.10
N LEU A 50 -6.18 7.03 -1.21
CA LEU A 50 -7.52 7.17 -1.79
C LEU A 50 -8.11 5.78 -2.02
N ILE A 51 -9.35 5.60 -1.58
CA ILE A 51 -10.12 4.36 -1.75
C ILE A 51 -11.32 4.68 -2.63
N THR A 52 -11.45 3.97 -3.74
CA THR A 52 -12.55 4.20 -4.68
C THR A 52 -13.76 3.31 -4.39
N GLN A 53 -13.52 2.11 -3.88
CA GLN A 53 -14.53 1.12 -3.52
C GLN A 53 -13.95 0.15 -2.49
N ASN A 54 -14.73 -0.26 -1.50
CA ASN A 54 -14.34 -1.30 -0.56
C ASN A 54 -15.53 -2.23 -0.27
N GLN A 55 -15.48 -3.43 -0.83
CA GLN A 55 -16.45 -4.51 -0.62
C GLN A 55 -15.79 -5.76 -0.04
N LEU A 56 -14.66 -5.59 0.66
CA LEU A 56 -13.92 -6.71 1.22
C LEU A 56 -14.62 -7.22 2.49
N GLU A 57 -14.79 -8.52 2.55
CA GLU A 57 -15.28 -9.27 3.70
C GLU A 57 -14.11 -9.97 4.41
N ALA A 58 -14.20 -10.04 5.74
CA ALA A 58 -13.28 -10.82 6.56
C ALA A 58 -13.30 -12.31 6.20
N GLU A 59 -12.24 -13.02 6.54
CA GLU A 59 -12.06 -14.47 6.36
C GLU A 59 -12.09 -14.99 4.91
N LYS A 60 -12.17 -14.09 3.93
CA LYS A 60 -11.95 -14.40 2.51
C LYS A 60 -10.50 -14.18 2.11
N THR A 61 -10.05 -14.96 1.14
CA THR A 61 -8.71 -14.84 0.54
C THR A 61 -8.82 -14.05 -0.76
N TYR A 62 -7.99 -13.02 -0.89
CA TYR A 62 -7.95 -12.14 -2.04
C TYR A 62 -6.59 -12.22 -2.74
N ALA A 63 -6.62 -12.15 -4.07
CA ALA A 63 -5.43 -11.82 -4.85
C ALA A 63 -5.31 -10.31 -4.93
N VAL A 64 -4.21 -9.75 -4.43
CA VAL A 64 -3.94 -8.32 -4.46
C VAL A 64 -2.89 -8.03 -5.52
N LYS A 65 -3.28 -7.35 -6.60
CA LYS A 65 -2.35 -6.91 -7.64
C LYS A 65 -1.80 -5.54 -7.27
N ILE A 66 -0.49 -5.43 -7.17
CA ILE A 66 0.24 -4.21 -6.84
C ILE A 66 0.93 -3.69 -8.09
N LYS A 67 0.57 -2.47 -8.48
CA LYS A 67 1.17 -1.75 -9.61
C LYS A 67 1.87 -0.50 -9.10
N LEU A 68 3.18 -0.44 -9.33
CA LEU A 68 3.99 0.76 -9.10
C LEU A 68 3.80 1.74 -10.26
N ILE A 69 3.60 3.00 -9.91
CA ILE A 69 3.51 4.16 -10.79
C ILE A 69 4.53 5.17 -10.27
N ASP A 70 5.67 5.27 -10.96
CA ASP A 70 6.73 6.22 -10.64
C ASP A 70 6.32 7.64 -11.10
N GLN A 71 6.33 8.62 -10.18
CA GLN A 71 6.03 10.02 -10.44
C GLN A 71 7.22 10.90 -10.06
N ARG A 72 8.26 10.91 -10.90
CA ARG A 72 9.44 11.77 -10.71
C ARG A 72 9.06 13.23 -10.96
N THR A 73 8.84 13.98 -9.89
CA THR A 73 8.30 15.35 -10.01
C THR A 73 9.26 16.42 -9.48
N ILE A 74 10.15 16.13 -8.51
CA ILE A 74 11.04 17.14 -7.92
C ILE A 74 12.43 16.55 -7.65
N LYS A 75 13.50 17.29 -8.01
CA LYS A 75 14.91 16.85 -7.95
C LYS A 75 15.43 16.39 -6.57
N TYR A 76 14.66 16.58 -5.51
CA TYR A 76 15.05 16.30 -4.12
C TYR A 76 14.18 15.25 -3.42
N VAL A 77 13.06 14.83 -4.03
CA VAL A 77 12.10 13.89 -3.43
C VAL A 77 11.52 12.98 -4.51
N ASP A 78 11.70 11.67 -4.34
CA ASP A 78 11.07 10.69 -5.21
C ASP A 78 9.65 10.40 -4.70
N GLN A 79 8.65 10.64 -5.55
CA GLN A 79 7.26 10.34 -5.26
C GLN A 79 6.84 9.05 -5.97
N TYR A 80 6.36 8.10 -5.19
CA TYR A 80 5.88 6.82 -5.68
C TYR A 80 4.39 6.69 -5.43
N THR A 81 3.64 6.41 -6.49
CA THR A 81 2.21 6.08 -6.38
C THR A 81 2.03 4.58 -6.65
N TYR A 82 1.23 3.92 -5.82
CA TYR A 82 0.89 2.52 -5.96
C TYR A 82 -0.61 2.36 -6.10
N GLU A 83 -0.99 1.43 -6.96
CA GLU A 83 -2.36 0.95 -7.07
C GLU A 83 -2.44 -0.48 -6.54
N LEU A 84 -3.28 -0.70 -5.53
CA LEU A 84 -3.59 -1.99 -4.95
C LEU A 84 -5.00 -2.39 -5.39
N ASN A 85 -5.11 -3.45 -6.17
CA ASN A 85 -6.39 -3.98 -6.63
C ASN A 85 -6.67 -5.33 -5.99
N TYR A 86 -7.78 -5.44 -5.27
CA TYR A 86 -8.20 -6.63 -4.54
C TYR A 86 -9.21 -7.43 -5.35
N TYR A 87 -8.86 -8.67 -5.68
CA TYR A 87 -9.71 -9.58 -6.44
C TYR A 87 -10.15 -10.76 -5.58
N PHE A 88 -11.43 -11.10 -5.67
CA PHE A 88 -12.01 -12.35 -5.18
C PHE A 88 -12.70 -13.05 -6.35
N GLU A 89 -12.24 -14.24 -6.72
CA GLU A 89 -12.79 -14.99 -7.87
C GLU A 89 -12.88 -14.12 -9.15
N ASP A 90 -11.77 -13.44 -9.47
CA ASP A 90 -11.63 -12.49 -10.60
C ASP A 90 -12.52 -11.23 -10.55
N VAL A 91 -13.33 -11.06 -9.51
CA VAL A 91 -14.12 -9.84 -9.28
C VAL A 91 -13.30 -8.82 -8.49
N LEU A 92 -13.14 -7.61 -9.03
CA LEU A 92 -12.53 -6.49 -8.32
C LEU A 92 -13.46 -6.02 -7.17
N LYS A 93 -12.97 -6.12 -5.94
CA LYS A 93 -13.72 -5.78 -4.71
C LYS A 93 -13.28 -4.47 -4.08
N ALA A 94 -12.04 -4.06 -4.32
CA ALA A 94 -11.52 -2.79 -3.86
C ALA A 94 -10.33 -2.32 -4.70
N THR A 95 -10.18 -1.01 -4.82
CA THR A 95 -8.99 -0.35 -5.36
C THR A 95 -8.52 0.72 -4.40
N VAL A 96 -7.23 0.67 -4.06
CA VAL A 96 -6.55 1.67 -3.24
C VAL A 96 -5.44 2.32 -4.05
N ILE A 97 -5.38 3.64 -4.02
CA ILE A 97 -4.27 4.41 -4.58
C ILE A 97 -3.53 5.04 -3.41
N SER A 98 -2.28 4.66 -3.22
CA SER A 98 -1.44 5.15 -2.12
C SER A 98 -0.20 5.85 -2.66
N THR A 99 0.12 7.01 -2.10
CA THR A 99 1.26 7.84 -2.52
C THR A 99 2.23 7.99 -1.37
N TYR A 100 3.52 7.81 -1.68
CA TYR A 100 4.63 7.89 -0.76
C TYR A 100 5.71 8.82 -1.29
N ILE A 101 6.50 9.36 -0.37
CA ILE A 101 7.70 10.15 -0.68
C ILE A 101 8.92 9.49 -0.08
N GLU A 102 10.02 9.46 -0.82
CA GLU A 102 11.34 9.09 -0.32
C GLU A 102 12.26 10.32 -0.37
N GLU A 103 12.80 10.69 0.79
CA GLU A 103 13.81 11.73 0.86
C GLU A 103 15.15 11.16 0.40
N VAL A 104 15.70 11.70 -0.69
CA VAL A 104 17.03 11.30 -1.16
C VAL A 104 18.05 12.08 -0.34
N SER A 105 18.69 11.41 0.62
CA SER A 105 19.76 12.02 1.40
C SER A 105 20.98 12.23 0.49
N HIS A 106 21.20 13.48 0.06
CA HIS A 106 22.48 13.85 -0.51
C HIS A 106 23.51 13.80 0.62
N ALA A 107 24.35 12.77 0.62
CA ALA A 107 25.60 12.82 1.37
C ALA A 107 26.39 14.03 0.86
N VAL A 108 26.33 15.14 1.60
CA VAL A 108 27.21 16.28 1.37
C VAL A 108 28.60 15.78 1.74
N SER A 109 29.38 15.37 0.72
CA SER A 109 30.79 15.06 0.88
C SER A 109 31.50 16.37 1.21
N ASN A 110 31.56 16.71 2.49
CA ASN A 110 32.44 17.76 2.99
C ASN A 110 33.87 17.21 2.94
N HIS A 111 34.48 17.25 1.75
CA HIS A 111 35.94 17.32 1.65
C HIS A 111 36.36 18.72 2.11
N ILE A 112 36.65 18.82 3.41
CA ILE A 112 37.46 19.92 3.93
C ILE A 112 38.90 19.55 3.58
N GLY A 113 39.46 20.28 2.61
CA GLY A 113 40.89 20.31 2.31
C GLY A 113 41.66 21.22 3.24
#